data_AF-A0A365L2I1-F1
#
_entry.id   AF-A0A365L2I1-F1
#
_cell.length_a   1.000
_cell.length_b   1.000
_cell.length_c   1.000
_cell.angle_alpha   90.00
_cell.angle_beta   90.00
_cell.angle_gamma   90.00
#
_symmetry.space_group_name_H-M   'P 1'
#
loop_
_entity.id
_entity.type
_entity.pdbx_description
1 polymer ?
#
loop_
_entity_poly.entity_id
_entity_poly.type
_entity_poly.pdbx_seq_one_letter_code
_entity_poly.pdbx_strand_id
1 'polypeptide(L)'
;MLKKLVVAVLVLVTLTGLQIPVFAENHGEPPVKELEQQFYDLIYMDTAENYEVEQYDSLDRLEEDMKSIMVWPLADHYLDTYFEERDGNVYLIPTEGPIRLNMDEDYTLEKISDDEYKLTQHGENALRGEYTLTITYSYEAGKWVFGNRMDIVSSSDNGGEMPDTATSLPNAIAFGGALMAAGALVLISRRKRIA
;
A
#
# COMPACT_ATOMS: atom_id res chain seq x y z
N MET A 1 -75.30 17.75 20.84
CA MET A 1 -74.44 18.39 21.86
C MET A 1 -73.75 17.31 22.67
N LEU A 2 -72.44 17.06 22.48
CA LEU A 2 -71.56 16.75 23.61
C LEU A 2 -70.11 17.03 23.19
N LYS A 3 -69.45 17.81 24.04
CA LYS A 3 -68.15 18.46 23.84
C LYS A 3 -67.00 17.45 24.03
N LYS A 4 -65.93 17.67 23.25
CA LYS A 4 -64.51 17.55 23.60
C LYS A 4 -64.12 16.50 24.64
N LEU A 5 -63.31 15.54 24.22
CA LEU A 5 -62.27 14.98 25.09
C LEU A 5 -60.97 14.86 24.29
N VAL A 6 -60.01 15.71 24.64
CA VAL A 6 -58.59 15.58 24.28
C VAL A 6 -58.00 14.61 25.28
N VAL A 7 -57.40 13.50 24.83
CA VAL A 7 -56.37 12.80 25.60
C VAL A 7 -55.30 12.31 24.62
N ALA A 8 -54.07 12.73 24.90
CA ALA A 8 -52.86 12.42 24.16
C ALA A 8 -52.58 10.92 24.11
N VAL A 9 -52.27 10.40 22.91
CA VAL A 9 -51.61 9.10 22.78
C VAL A 9 -50.12 9.37 22.65
N LEU A 10 -49.46 9.32 23.79
CA LEU A 10 -48.02 9.21 23.92
C LEU A 10 -47.66 7.78 23.49
N VAL A 11 -47.26 7.59 22.23
CA VAL A 11 -46.84 6.27 21.74
C VAL A 11 -45.46 5.97 22.32
N LEU A 12 -45.48 5.20 23.40
CA LEU A 12 -44.36 4.52 24.02
C LEU A 12 -43.76 3.54 22.99
N VAL A 13 -42.64 3.92 22.34
CA VAL A 13 -41.87 2.98 21.50
C VAL A 13 -41.24 1.96 22.45
N THR A 14 -41.93 0.85 22.65
CA THR A 14 -41.42 -0.29 23.39
C THR A 14 -40.22 -0.86 22.65
N LEU A 15 -39.13 -0.94 23.38
CA LEU A 15 -37.82 -1.47 23.04
C LEU A 15 -37.90 -2.95 22.62
N THR A 16 -38.39 -3.23 21.42
CA THR A 16 -38.18 -4.52 20.75
C THR A 16 -36.99 -4.35 19.83
N GLY A 17 -35.86 -4.94 20.20
CA GLY A 17 -34.65 -5.04 19.39
C GLY A 17 -34.89 -5.91 18.16
N LEU A 18 -35.62 -5.38 17.17
CA LEU A 18 -35.47 -5.80 15.79
C LEU A 18 -34.03 -5.43 15.41
N GLN A 19 -33.13 -6.40 15.56
CA GLN A 19 -31.89 -6.41 14.82
C GLN A 19 -32.30 -6.52 13.36
N ILE A 20 -32.54 -5.37 12.72
CA ILE A 20 -32.52 -5.32 11.27
C ILE A 20 -31.09 -5.74 10.94
N PRO A 21 -30.86 -6.91 10.30
CA PRO A 21 -29.54 -7.18 9.80
C PRO A 21 -29.21 -6.00 8.90
N VAL A 22 -28.19 -5.23 9.28
CA VAL A 22 -27.55 -4.31 8.35
C VAL A 22 -26.93 -5.24 7.33
N PHE A 23 -27.67 -5.51 6.26
CA PHE A 23 -27.11 -6.19 5.12
C PHE A 23 -26.00 -5.27 4.62
N ALA A 24 -24.76 -5.73 4.67
CA ALA A 24 -23.67 -5.08 3.97
C ALA A 24 -24.14 -4.89 2.52
N GLU A 25 -24.20 -3.64 2.09
CA GLU A 25 -24.69 -3.29 0.77
C GLU A 25 -23.65 -3.81 -0.23
N ASN A 26 -24.06 -4.60 -1.21
CA ASN A 26 -23.13 -5.07 -2.23
C ASN A 26 -22.91 -3.92 -3.24
N HIS A 27 -21.72 -3.34 -3.20
CA HIS A 27 -21.35 -2.16 -4.00
C HIS A 27 -20.87 -2.47 -5.43
N GLY A 28 -21.02 -3.72 -5.87
CA GLY A 28 -20.57 -4.20 -7.19
C GLY A 28 -19.06 -4.45 -7.24
N GLU A 29 -18.53 -4.70 -8.44
CA GLU A 29 -17.09 -4.81 -8.67
C GLU A 29 -16.45 -3.42 -8.82
N PRO A 30 -15.16 -3.26 -8.44
CA PRO A 30 -14.44 -2.03 -8.69
C PRO A 30 -14.35 -1.71 -10.20
N PRO A 31 -14.45 -0.43 -10.60
CA PRO A 31 -14.27 -0.01 -11.98
C PRO A 31 -12.76 0.01 -12.31
N VAL A 32 -12.19 -1.19 -12.50
CA VAL A 32 -10.74 -1.43 -12.64
C VAL A 32 -10.12 -0.58 -13.75
N LYS A 33 -10.79 -0.50 -14.91
CA LYS A 33 -10.27 0.24 -16.07
C LYS A 33 -10.25 1.74 -15.82
N GLU A 34 -11.30 2.27 -15.25
CA GLU A 34 -11.44 3.69 -14.96
C GLU A 34 -10.47 4.13 -13.86
N LEU A 35 -10.28 3.31 -12.83
CA LEU A 35 -9.31 3.58 -11.77
C LEU A 35 -7.87 3.51 -12.30
N GLU A 36 -7.54 2.54 -13.16
CA GLU A 36 -6.21 2.47 -13.78
C GLU A 36 -5.92 3.66 -14.68
N GLN A 37 -6.91 4.12 -15.46
CA GLN A 37 -6.74 5.30 -16.29
C GLN A 37 -6.50 6.55 -15.44
N GLN A 38 -7.28 6.76 -14.38
CA GLN A 38 -7.08 7.89 -13.47
C GLN A 38 -5.70 7.84 -12.80
N PHE A 39 -5.27 6.65 -12.38
CA PHE A 39 -3.93 6.46 -11.84
C PHE A 39 -2.84 6.79 -12.87
N TYR A 40 -3.00 6.33 -14.11
CA TYR A 40 -2.07 6.64 -15.19
C TYR A 40 -1.93 8.14 -15.39
N ASP A 41 -3.05 8.86 -15.46
CA ASP A 41 -3.09 10.31 -15.70
C ASP A 41 -2.43 11.09 -14.55
N LEU A 42 -2.52 10.58 -13.31
CA LEU A 42 -1.89 11.17 -12.13
C LEU A 42 -0.40 10.83 -11.93
N ILE A 43 0.11 9.79 -12.57
CA ILE A 43 1.53 9.41 -12.45
C ILE A 43 2.34 9.82 -13.68
N TYR A 44 1.74 9.76 -14.87
CA TYR A 44 2.40 9.97 -16.16
C TYR A 44 1.87 11.24 -16.85
N MET A 45 1.87 12.34 -16.10
CA MET A 45 1.49 13.66 -16.58
C MET A 45 2.58 14.31 -17.45
N ASP A 46 2.14 15.23 -18.31
CA ASP A 46 3.05 16.04 -19.11
C ASP A 46 3.89 16.97 -18.23
N THR A 47 5.16 17.12 -18.59
CA THR A 47 6.12 17.97 -17.89
C THR A 47 6.90 18.83 -18.88
N ALA A 48 7.37 19.98 -18.42
CA ALA A 48 8.34 20.78 -19.15
C ALA A 48 9.73 20.10 -19.16
N GLU A 49 10.69 20.65 -19.92
CA GLU A 49 12.04 20.06 -20.06
C GLU A 49 12.80 19.90 -18.71
N ASN A 50 12.44 20.69 -17.70
CA ASN A 50 13.00 20.68 -16.34
C ASN A 50 12.24 19.74 -15.37
N TYR A 51 11.32 18.91 -15.87
CA TYR A 51 10.41 18.06 -15.10
C TYR A 51 9.34 18.79 -14.29
N GLU A 52 9.15 20.09 -14.53
CA GLU A 52 8.05 20.84 -13.92
C GLU A 52 6.71 20.34 -14.45
N VAL A 53 5.80 20.05 -13.52
CA VAL A 53 4.45 19.57 -13.82
C VAL A 53 3.58 20.74 -14.24
N GLU A 54 3.08 20.72 -15.47
CA GLU A 54 2.30 21.85 -16.00
C GLU A 54 0.87 21.92 -15.44
N GLN A 55 0.34 20.79 -14.95
CA GLN A 55 -1.07 20.66 -14.55
C GLN A 55 -1.34 21.02 -13.08
N TYR A 56 -0.30 21.13 -12.26
CA TYR A 56 -0.39 21.32 -10.82
C TYR A 56 0.56 22.42 -10.33
N ASP A 57 -0.01 23.33 -9.55
CA ASP A 57 0.66 24.47 -8.94
C ASP A 57 1.06 24.23 -7.48
N SER A 58 0.63 23.12 -6.86
CA SER A 58 1.05 22.71 -5.52
C SER A 58 0.94 21.19 -5.31
N LEU A 59 1.75 20.66 -4.39
CA LEU A 59 1.62 19.26 -3.97
C LEU A 59 0.29 19.00 -3.25
N ASP A 60 -0.20 19.95 -2.45
CA ASP A 60 -1.49 19.82 -1.75
C ASP A 60 -2.65 19.52 -2.71
N ARG A 61 -2.67 20.17 -3.88
CA ARG A 61 -3.72 19.95 -4.88
C ARG A 61 -3.58 18.59 -5.56
N LEU A 62 -2.35 18.18 -5.88
CA LEU A 62 -2.07 16.85 -6.43
C LEU A 62 -2.43 15.75 -5.41
N GLU A 63 -2.17 15.99 -4.13
CA GLU A 63 -2.55 15.11 -3.03
C GLU A 63 -4.05 14.93 -2.93
N GLU A 64 -4.84 16.00 -3.04
CA GLU A 64 -6.30 15.92 -3.06
C GLU A 64 -6.81 15.07 -4.23
N ASP A 65 -6.24 15.24 -5.42
CA ASP A 65 -6.63 14.48 -6.62
C ASP A 65 -6.19 13.00 -6.50
N MET A 66 -5.03 12.71 -5.94
CA MET A 66 -4.62 11.33 -5.62
C MET A 66 -5.56 10.69 -4.59
N LYS A 67 -5.86 11.38 -3.48
CA LYS A 67 -6.82 10.93 -2.45
C LYS A 67 -8.23 10.71 -2.99
N SER A 68 -8.54 11.27 -4.15
CA SER A 68 -9.81 11.02 -4.81
C SER A 68 -9.92 9.59 -5.38
N ILE A 69 -8.80 8.91 -5.64
CA ILE A 69 -8.79 7.56 -6.22
C ILE A 69 -8.07 6.52 -5.36
N MET A 70 -7.40 6.92 -4.28
CA MET A 70 -6.67 6.01 -3.39
C MET A 70 -6.76 6.42 -1.93
N VAL A 71 -6.51 5.47 -1.03
CA VAL A 71 -6.46 5.74 0.42
C VAL A 71 -5.28 6.66 0.75
N TRP A 72 -5.42 7.44 1.81
CA TRP A 72 -4.44 8.46 2.19
C TRP A 72 -2.99 7.92 2.28
N PRO A 73 -2.70 6.79 2.98
CA PRO A 73 -1.34 6.27 3.04
C PRO A 73 -0.72 5.91 1.68
N LEU A 74 -1.56 5.57 0.69
CA LEU A 74 -1.10 5.25 -0.65
C LEU A 74 -0.83 6.52 -1.46
N ALA A 75 -1.65 7.56 -1.31
CA ALA A 75 -1.43 8.86 -1.93
C ALA A 75 -0.10 9.48 -1.46
N ASP A 76 0.14 9.50 -0.15
CA ASP A 76 1.40 10.02 0.42
C ASP A 76 2.61 9.28 -0.14
N HIS A 77 2.53 7.95 -0.25
CA HIS A 77 3.62 7.15 -0.81
C HIS A 77 3.94 7.52 -2.26
N TYR A 78 2.92 7.72 -3.11
CA TYR A 78 3.15 8.11 -4.51
C TYR A 78 3.66 9.54 -4.63
N LEU A 79 3.16 10.48 -3.83
CA LEU A 79 3.68 11.84 -3.78
C LEU A 79 5.16 11.86 -3.40
N ASP A 80 5.51 11.23 -2.28
CA ASP A 80 6.87 11.20 -1.76
C ASP A 80 7.86 10.49 -2.70
N THR A 81 7.38 9.53 -3.50
CA THR A 81 8.22 8.74 -4.40
C THR A 81 8.45 9.42 -5.74
N TYR A 82 7.45 10.11 -6.27
CA TYR A 82 7.45 10.58 -7.66
C TYR A 82 7.44 12.09 -7.82
N PHE A 83 7.15 12.86 -6.77
CA PHE A 83 6.99 14.29 -6.86
C PHE A 83 7.79 15.02 -5.78
N GLU A 84 8.20 16.24 -6.10
CA GLU A 84 8.82 17.16 -5.15
C GLU A 84 8.35 18.59 -5.42
N GLU A 85 8.29 19.41 -4.38
CA GLU A 85 8.00 20.84 -4.51
C GLU A 85 9.29 21.66 -4.40
N ARG A 86 9.54 22.52 -5.39
CA ARG A 86 10.66 23.47 -5.38
C ARG A 86 10.18 24.87 -5.74
N ASP A 87 10.48 25.83 -4.89
CA ASP A 87 10.11 27.23 -5.08
C ASP A 87 8.61 27.45 -5.38
N GLY A 88 7.74 26.60 -4.80
CA GLY A 88 6.29 26.66 -4.99
C GLY A 88 5.77 26.05 -6.29
N ASN A 89 6.58 25.26 -7.01
CA ASN A 89 6.15 24.51 -8.20
C ASN A 89 6.38 23.02 -7.98
N VAL A 90 5.58 22.18 -8.64
CA VAL A 90 5.65 20.72 -8.55
C VAL A 90 6.55 20.19 -9.65
N TYR A 91 7.44 19.26 -9.28
CA TYR A 91 8.35 18.60 -10.21
C TYR A 91 8.23 17.09 -10.09
N LEU A 92 8.36 16.40 -11.23
CA LEU A 92 8.47 14.96 -11.27
C LEU A 92 9.92 14.53 -10.97
N ILE A 93 10.09 13.61 -10.04
CA ILE A 93 11.40 13.02 -9.72
C ILE A 93 11.77 12.05 -10.86
N PRO A 94 12.92 12.22 -11.54
CA PRO A 94 13.33 11.34 -12.64
C PRO A 94 13.71 9.94 -12.13
N THR A 95 12.72 9.09 -11.92
CA THR A 95 12.85 7.72 -11.40
C THR A 95 12.03 6.73 -12.23
N GLU A 96 12.17 5.44 -11.95
CA GLU A 96 11.38 4.40 -12.59
C GLU A 96 9.94 4.43 -12.07
N GLY A 97 8.97 4.49 -12.99
CA GLY A 97 7.54 4.47 -12.66
C GLY A 97 7.05 3.16 -12.03
N PRO A 98 5.86 3.17 -11.41
CA PRO A 98 5.27 1.99 -10.80
C PRO A 98 4.89 0.95 -11.86
N ILE A 99 4.80 -0.32 -11.48
CA ILE A 99 4.28 -1.37 -12.36
C ILE A 99 2.84 -1.01 -12.76
N ARG A 100 2.55 -1.06 -14.06
CA ARG A 100 1.21 -0.80 -14.61
C ARG A 100 0.44 -2.11 -14.74
N LEU A 101 -0.87 -2.04 -14.55
CA LEU A 101 -1.76 -3.15 -14.90
C LEU A 101 -1.87 -3.22 -16.43
N ASN A 102 -1.52 -4.37 -17.01
CA ASN A 102 -1.69 -4.59 -18.45
C ASN A 102 -3.13 -5.05 -18.73
N MET A 103 -3.96 -4.16 -19.29
CA MET A 103 -5.36 -4.46 -19.62
C MET A 103 -5.53 -5.41 -20.81
N ASP A 104 -4.47 -5.63 -21.59
CA ASP A 104 -4.47 -6.57 -22.71
C ASP A 104 -4.12 -8.01 -22.29
N GLU A 105 -3.71 -8.19 -21.03
CA GLU A 105 -3.40 -9.48 -20.42
C GLU A 105 -4.44 -9.87 -19.38
N ASP A 106 -4.60 -11.18 -19.18
CA ASP A 106 -5.53 -11.70 -18.18
C ASP A 106 -5.08 -11.29 -16.76
N TYR A 107 -6.06 -10.98 -15.92
CA TYR A 107 -5.88 -10.79 -14.49
C TYR A 107 -6.98 -11.52 -13.72
N THR A 108 -6.71 -11.85 -12.47
CA THR A 108 -7.71 -12.39 -11.55
C THR A 108 -8.24 -11.27 -10.67
N LEU A 109 -9.55 -11.13 -10.54
CA LEU A 109 -10.22 -10.22 -9.61
C LEU A 109 -11.02 -11.05 -8.59
N GLU A 110 -10.53 -11.08 -7.35
CA GLU A 110 -11.09 -11.86 -6.25
C GLU A 110 -11.86 -10.95 -5.29
N LYS A 111 -13.13 -11.26 -5.01
CA LYS A 111 -13.91 -10.59 -3.97
C LYS A 111 -13.45 -11.07 -2.59
N ILE A 112 -12.93 -10.16 -1.76
CA ILE A 112 -12.51 -10.45 -0.38
C ILE A 112 -13.65 -10.18 0.59
N SER A 113 -14.37 -9.07 0.39
CA SER A 113 -15.59 -8.71 1.13
C SER A 113 -16.53 -7.88 0.25
N ASP A 114 -17.66 -7.41 0.77
CA ASP A 114 -18.55 -6.50 0.03
C ASP A 114 -17.89 -5.14 -0.29
N ASP A 115 -16.89 -4.75 0.50
CA ASP A 115 -16.15 -3.48 0.38
C ASP A 115 -14.69 -3.67 -0.07
N GLU A 116 -14.28 -4.89 -0.44
CA GLU A 116 -12.88 -5.16 -0.78
C GLU A 116 -12.70 -6.20 -1.88
N TYR A 117 -11.85 -5.88 -2.85
CA TYR A 117 -11.44 -6.77 -3.94
C TYR A 117 -9.92 -6.79 -4.06
N LYS A 118 -9.37 -7.93 -4.47
CA LYS A 118 -7.95 -8.10 -4.76
C LYS A 118 -7.76 -8.50 -6.21
N LEU A 119 -6.98 -7.73 -6.95
CA LEU A 119 -6.53 -8.04 -8.30
C LEU A 119 -5.12 -8.62 -8.26
N THR A 120 -4.88 -9.67 -9.04
CA THR A 120 -3.56 -10.27 -9.24
C THR A 120 -3.28 -10.45 -10.74
N GLN A 121 -2.13 -9.98 -11.20
CA GLN A 121 -1.62 -10.20 -12.56
C GLN A 121 -0.16 -10.64 -12.50
N HIS A 122 0.19 -11.68 -13.26
CA HIS A 122 1.57 -12.09 -13.47
C HIS A 122 2.06 -11.48 -14.77
N GLY A 123 3.30 -11.01 -14.79
CA GLY A 123 3.91 -10.47 -16.00
C GLY A 123 5.42 -10.63 -15.97
N GLU A 124 6.05 -10.26 -17.07
CA GLU A 124 7.50 -10.23 -17.20
C GLU A 124 7.91 -8.98 -17.96
N ASN A 125 8.99 -8.32 -17.53
CA ASN A 125 9.62 -7.28 -18.35
C ASN A 125 11.15 -7.31 -18.22
N ALA A 126 11.83 -6.69 -19.18
CA ALA A 126 13.30 -6.72 -19.25
C ALA A 126 13.99 -6.01 -18.06
N LEU A 127 13.30 -5.11 -17.36
CA LEU A 127 13.86 -4.35 -16.24
C LEU A 127 13.76 -5.12 -14.91
N ARG A 128 12.63 -5.79 -14.68
CA ARG A 128 12.26 -6.39 -13.38
C ARG A 128 12.20 -7.93 -13.40
N GLY A 129 12.31 -8.55 -14.58
CA GLY A 129 12.10 -9.98 -14.76
C GLY A 129 10.63 -10.37 -14.56
N GLU A 130 10.39 -11.60 -14.12
CA GLU A 130 9.07 -12.05 -13.71
C GLU A 130 8.60 -11.27 -12.46
N TYR A 131 7.34 -10.84 -12.47
CA TYR A 131 6.72 -10.12 -11.37
C TYR A 131 5.27 -10.56 -11.15
N THR A 132 4.76 -10.25 -9.97
CA THR A 132 3.34 -10.40 -9.64
C THR A 132 2.81 -9.06 -9.15
N LEU A 133 1.94 -8.44 -9.93
CA LEU A 133 1.22 -7.23 -9.54
C LEU A 133 0.03 -7.64 -8.66
N THR A 134 -0.05 -7.08 -7.45
CA THR A 134 -1.20 -7.23 -6.56
C THR A 134 -1.77 -5.86 -6.24
N ILE A 135 -3.07 -5.69 -6.46
CA ILE A 135 -3.79 -4.44 -6.19
C ILE A 135 -4.99 -4.74 -5.32
N THR A 136 -5.14 -4.04 -4.20
CA THR A 136 -6.35 -4.06 -3.39
C THR A 136 -7.21 -2.85 -3.71
N TYR A 137 -8.50 -3.08 -3.97
CA TYR A 137 -9.52 -2.06 -4.09
C TYR A 137 -10.39 -2.05 -2.84
N SER A 138 -10.71 -0.87 -2.32
CA SER A 138 -11.54 -0.67 -1.14
C SER A 138 -12.71 0.25 -1.48
N TYR A 139 -13.91 -0.04 -0.97
CA TYR A 139 -15.06 0.84 -1.11
C TYR A 139 -15.12 1.80 0.08
N GLU A 140 -14.77 3.06 -0.15
CA GLU A 140 -14.70 4.09 0.88
C GLU A 140 -15.46 5.34 0.46
N ALA A 141 -16.18 5.95 1.39
CA ALA A 141 -16.93 7.19 1.16
C ALA A 141 -17.87 7.15 -0.07
N GLY A 142 -18.44 5.98 -0.36
CA GLY A 142 -19.40 5.80 -1.46
C GLY A 142 -18.79 5.55 -2.84
N LYS A 143 -17.49 5.24 -2.92
CA LYS A 143 -16.80 4.91 -4.18
C LYS A 143 -15.68 3.89 -3.98
N TRP A 144 -15.33 3.18 -5.05
CA TRP A 144 -14.15 2.33 -5.08
C TRP A 144 -12.88 3.19 -5.23
N VAL A 145 -11.85 2.85 -4.46
CA VAL A 145 -10.52 3.46 -4.47
C VAL A 145 -9.43 2.38 -4.38
N PHE A 146 -8.18 2.72 -4.68
CA PHE A 146 -7.03 1.87 -4.39
C PHE A 146 -6.76 1.84 -2.88
N GLY A 147 -6.88 0.67 -2.27
CA GLY A 147 -6.47 0.41 -0.89
C GLY A 147 -4.99 0.06 -0.78
N ASN A 148 -4.45 -0.68 -1.75
CA ASN A 148 -3.03 -1.01 -1.83
C ASN A 148 -2.60 -1.27 -3.28
N ARG A 149 -1.41 -0.80 -3.66
CA ARG A 149 -0.74 -1.07 -4.94
C ARG A 149 0.79 -1.10 -4.80
N MET A 150 1.31 -1.16 -3.57
CA MET A 150 2.76 -1.17 -3.33
C MET A 150 3.34 -2.45 -3.91
N ASP A 151 4.19 -2.31 -4.94
CA ASP A 151 4.72 -3.40 -5.77
C ASP A 151 5.33 -4.53 -4.93
N ILE A 152 4.66 -5.68 -4.82
CA ILE A 152 5.25 -6.90 -4.25
C ILE A 152 5.83 -7.72 -5.40
N VAL A 153 7.02 -7.34 -5.88
CA VAL A 153 7.82 -8.23 -6.73
C VAL A 153 8.31 -9.38 -5.86
N SER A 154 7.63 -10.53 -5.95
CA SER A 154 8.21 -11.79 -5.51
C SER A 154 9.22 -12.18 -6.57
N SER A 155 10.47 -11.69 -6.47
CA SER A 155 11.55 -12.27 -7.26
C SER A 155 11.63 -13.74 -6.88
N SER A 156 11.33 -14.64 -7.81
CA SER A 156 11.70 -16.04 -7.70
C SER A 156 13.16 -16.10 -7.28
N ASP A 157 13.44 -16.64 -6.10
CA ASP A 157 14.78 -16.87 -5.56
C ASP A 157 15.62 -17.64 -6.59
N ASN A 158 16.34 -16.91 -7.43
CA ASN A 158 17.53 -17.37 -8.14
C ASN A 158 18.66 -16.41 -7.79
N GLY A 159 18.88 -16.21 -6.49
CA GLY A 159 20.22 -15.88 -6.01
C GLY A 159 21.13 -16.99 -6.50
N GLY A 160 21.97 -16.69 -7.50
CA GLY A 160 22.82 -17.68 -8.15
C GLY A 160 23.54 -18.52 -7.11
N GLU A 161 23.51 -19.85 -7.29
CA GLU A 161 24.38 -20.74 -6.53
C GLU A 161 25.80 -20.20 -6.62
N MET A 162 26.33 -19.79 -5.48
CA MET A 162 27.74 -19.43 -5.37
C MET A 162 28.52 -20.66 -5.83
N PRO A 163 29.44 -20.56 -6.81
CA PRO A 163 30.23 -21.71 -7.21
C PRO A 163 30.94 -22.25 -5.96
N ASP A 164 30.92 -23.58 -5.79
CA ASP A 164 31.63 -24.32 -4.75
C ASP A 164 33.16 -24.12 -4.88
N THR A 165 33.64 -22.91 -4.63
CA THR A 165 35.05 -22.57 -4.49
C THR A 165 35.43 -22.42 -3.01
N ALA A 166 34.50 -22.69 -2.09
CA ALA A 166 34.76 -22.68 -0.65
C ALA A 166 35.36 -24.01 -0.11
N THR A 167 35.63 -25.00 -0.96
CA THR A 167 36.41 -26.20 -0.60
C THR A 167 37.89 -26.07 -1.00
N SER A 168 38.59 -25.07 -0.47
CA SER A 168 39.99 -25.22 -0.06
C SER A 168 40.50 -23.97 0.64
N LEU A 169 40.34 -23.92 1.96
CA LEU A 169 41.34 -23.24 2.79
C LEU A 169 41.74 -24.10 3.99
N PRO A 170 43.04 -24.10 4.36
CA PRO A 170 43.63 -25.04 5.31
C PRO A 170 43.15 -24.76 6.73
N ASN A 171 43.18 -25.80 7.58
CA ASN A 171 42.79 -25.89 8.99
C ASN A 171 43.41 -24.85 9.97
N ALA A 172 43.36 -23.55 9.70
CA ALA A 172 44.03 -22.52 10.51
C ALA A 172 43.09 -21.47 11.14
N ILE A 173 41.76 -21.59 11.03
CA ILE A 173 40.82 -20.63 11.65
C ILE A 173 39.81 -21.36 12.56
N ALA A 174 40.35 -22.01 13.59
CA ALA A 174 39.61 -22.46 14.78
C ALA A 174 39.73 -21.47 15.96
N PHE A 175 40.13 -20.21 15.69
CA PHE A 175 40.46 -19.21 16.71
C PHE A 175 39.56 -17.96 16.73
N GLY A 176 38.42 -17.97 16.03
CA GLY A 176 37.44 -16.86 16.06
C GLY A 176 36.40 -16.96 17.18
N GLY A 177 36.03 -18.18 17.59
CA GLY A 177 34.96 -18.43 18.58
C GLY A 177 35.39 -18.40 20.05
N ALA A 178 36.69 -18.47 20.34
CA ALA A 178 37.21 -18.56 21.71
C ALA A 178 37.42 -17.20 22.41
N LEU A 179 37.51 -16.09 21.66
CA LEU A 179 37.83 -14.77 22.24
C LEU A 179 36.61 -14.08 22.90
N MET A 180 35.38 -14.44 22.53
CA MET A 180 34.17 -13.82 23.11
C MET A 180 33.83 -14.37 24.51
N ALA A 181 34.25 -15.60 24.85
CA ALA A 181 33.97 -16.19 26.16
C ALA A 181 34.84 -15.61 27.29
N ALA A 182 36.06 -15.15 26.99
CA ALA A 182 36.97 -14.57 27.99
C ALA A 182 36.57 -13.15 28.41
N GLY A 183 35.99 -12.36 27.50
CA GLY A 183 35.56 -10.97 27.78
C GLY A 183 34.41 -10.86 28.79
N ALA A 184 33.46 -11.80 28.75
CA ALA A 184 32.29 -11.79 29.63
C ALA A 184 32.64 -12.14 31.10
N LEU A 185 33.66 -12.96 31.34
CA LEU A 185 34.06 -13.38 32.70
C LEU A 185 34.82 -12.28 33.48
N VAL A 186 35.54 -11.38 32.79
CA VAL A 186 36.27 -10.28 33.45
C VAL A 186 35.32 -9.20 33.98
N LEU A 187 34.17 -8.98 33.33
CA LEU A 187 33.21 -7.95 33.76
C LEU A 187 32.37 -8.36 34.99
N ILE A 188 32.15 -9.67 35.20
CA ILE A 188 31.38 -10.16 36.35
C ILE A 188 32.21 -10.16 37.66
N SER A 189 33.55 -10.25 37.56
CA SER A 189 34.42 -10.35 38.75
C SER A 189 34.74 -9.00 39.43
N ARG A 190 34.47 -7.84 38.80
CA ARG A 190 34.76 -6.53 39.40
C ARG A 190 33.66 -5.95 40.30
N ARG A 191 32.43 -6.50 40.29
CA ARG A 191 31.32 -5.96 41.11
C ARG A 191 31.30 -6.47 42.56
N LYS A 192 32.25 -7.33 42.98
CA LYS A 192 32.28 -7.93 44.32
C LYS A 192 33.41 -7.45 45.24
N ARG A 193 34.08 -6.34 44.91
CA ARG A 193 35.11 -5.70 45.78
C ARG A 193 34.88 -4.19 46.00
N ILE A 194 33.62 -3.77 46.11
CA ILE A 194 33.26 -2.52 46.78
C ILE A 194 32.04 -2.80 47.64
N ALA A 195 32.30 -3.32 48.84
CA ALA A 195 31.48 -3.26 50.04
C ALA A 195 32.46 -3.30 51.23
#